data_AF-A0A4Q9PQ36-F1
#
_entry.id   AF-A0A4Q9PQ36-F1
#
_cell.length_a   1.000
_cell.length_b   1.000
_cell.length_c   1.000
_cell.angle_alpha   90.00
_cell.angle_beta   90.00
_cell.angle_gamma   90.00
#
_symmetry.space_group_name_H-M   'P 1'
#
loop_
_entity.id
_entity.type
_entity.pdbx_description
1 polymer ?
#
loop_
_entity_poly.entity_id
_entity_poly.type
_entity_poly.pdbx_seq_one_letter_code
_entity_poly.pdbx_strand_id
1 'polypeptide(L)'
;MKNRNPILNESTGWTIFDRLYLLNGTLYVVTDEPESVPDRLYILSSAAFITNDPEEALLRAPTDKNMRVISTTEARQLFGTEADRLDGVTWLAYDPKQFITHYYHWSAELFFGFWRTYSSLDPTIPPSGETSLPAPRRMIFPHLDSNNWRDYAKMNQWVVRAAFPSLSMEFMNDWKERAALARPYVLDRVVLADRAAAMNGEMYLRTQRTAANAFALPGSVNWWTTIRNNVVGFSLQGEATDAAAVQGIETRPVISYISRQGWNRRKLRQEDHERLVEELYRLRDEYGYEVNVVEMDKLTRMEQFRLAGRTTIMMGVHGNGLTALLWMRPTPRSTVMEFFYPGGFAHDYEYTTRALGMVHYGFWNDRHFTRPDVPLPAYPEGFQGNEIPIDGAAVARLVRERLTLAEEMDD
;
A
#
# COMPACT_ATOMS: atom_id res chain seq x y z
N MET A 1 32.09 -0.56 -18.51
CA MET A 1 31.26 -0.23 -17.33
C MET A 1 31.99 0.88 -16.59
N LYS A 2 31.41 2.08 -16.42
CA LYS A 2 32.02 3.14 -15.57
C LYS A 2 31.53 2.95 -14.13
N ASN A 3 32.43 3.09 -13.15
CA ASN A 3 32.17 2.98 -11.72
C ASN A 3 31.14 4.04 -11.30
N ARG A 4 29.87 3.63 -11.17
CA ARG A 4 28.75 4.47 -10.72
C ARG A 4 28.00 3.61 -9.71
N ASN A 5 27.66 4.18 -8.55
CA ASN A 5 26.91 3.48 -7.52
C ASN A 5 25.67 2.80 -8.15
N PRO A 6 25.53 1.47 -8.06
CA PRO A 6 24.42 0.74 -8.65
C PRO A 6 23.10 0.96 -7.90
N ILE A 7 23.13 1.51 -6.68
CA ILE A 7 21.96 1.81 -5.86
C ILE A 7 21.73 3.33 -5.85
N LEU A 8 20.49 3.74 -6.13
CA LEU A 8 20.08 5.14 -6.09
C LEU A 8 19.50 5.56 -4.75
N ASN A 9 18.69 4.70 -4.16
CA ASN A 9 18.02 4.86 -2.87
C ASN A 9 17.66 3.48 -2.33
N GLU A 10 17.73 3.31 -1.02
CA GLU A 10 17.46 2.04 -0.37
C GLU A 10 16.87 2.21 1.03
N SER A 11 16.00 1.28 1.37
CA SER A 11 15.53 0.99 2.71
C SER A 11 15.32 -0.52 2.80
N THR A 12 15.22 -1.07 4.01
CA THR A 12 15.11 -2.52 4.20
C THR A 12 13.92 -3.11 3.45
N GLY A 13 14.19 -4.02 2.51
CA GLY A 13 13.23 -4.67 1.61
C GLY A 13 12.72 -3.81 0.44
N TRP A 14 13.29 -2.62 0.24
CA TRP A 14 12.92 -1.65 -0.79
C TRP A 14 14.16 -0.99 -1.39
N THR A 15 14.55 -1.35 -2.61
CA THR A 15 15.80 -0.84 -3.18
C THR A 15 15.61 -0.40 -4.62
N ILE A 16 16.15 0.76 -4.96
CA ILE A 16 16.21 1.26 -6.33
C ILE A 16 17.61 1.02 -6.88
N PHE A 17 17.70 0.14 -7.87
CA PHE A 17 18.92 -0.12 -8.62
C PHE A 17 18.91 0.61 -9.96
N ASP A 18 20.06 1.11 -10.40
CA ASP A 18 20.36 1.38 -11.80
C ASP A 18 21.28 0.26 -12.34
N ARG A 19 20.88 -0.38 -13.45
CA ARG A 19 21.59 -1.50 -14.10
C ARG A 19 21.75 -2.73 -13.20
N LEU A 20 20.62 -3.32 -12.81
CA LEU A 20 20.60 -4.63 -12.17
C LEU A 20 20.70 -5.73 -13.24
N TYR A 21 21.64 -6.66 -13.08
CA TYR A 21 21.86 -7.73 -14.06
C TYR A 21 21.12 -9.01 -13.63
N LEU A 22 20.75 -9.82 -14.62
CA LEU A 22 20.08 -11.09 -14.43
C LEU A 22 20.72 -12.15 -15.33
N LEU A 23 21.14 -13.26 -14.75
CA LEU A 23 21.64 -14.42 -15.48
C LEU A 23 21.18 -15.70 -14.76
N ASN A 24 20.64 -16.68 -15.50
CA ASN A 24 20.20 -17.98 -14.97
C ASN A 24 19.22 -17.88 -13.79
N GLY A 25 18.42 -16.82 -13.73
CA GLY A 25 17.47 -16.58 -12.62
C GLY A 25 18.08 -15.93 -11.37
N THR A 26 19.38 -15.64 -11.38
CA THR A 26 20.09 -14.95 -10.29
C THR A 26 20.27 -13.47 -10.62
N LEU A 27 20.05 -12.61 -9.63
CA LEU A 27 20.30 -11.17 -9.72
C LEU A 27 21.77 -10.85 -9.44
N TYR A 28 22.34 -9.89 -10.15
CA TYR A 28 23.72 -9.48 -9.97
C TYR A 28 23.82 -7.96 -9.85
N VAL A 29 24.42 -7.52 -8.74
CA VAL A 29 24.84 -6.14 -8.52
C VAL A 29 26.30 -6.05 -8.93
N VAL A 30 26.61 -5.22 -9.93
CA VAL A 30 27.97 -5.07 -10.46
C VAL A 30 28.58 -3.78 -9.93
N THR A 31 29.60 -3.89 -9.08
CA THR A 31 30.31 -2.75 -8.49
C THR A 31 31.72 -3.18 -8.07
N ASP A 32 32.69 -2.27 -8.21
CA ASP A 32 34.05 -2.47 -7.69
C ASP A 32 34.17 -2.00 -6.21
N GLU A 33 33.07 -1.51 -5.62
CA GLU A 33 32.92 -1.07 -4.23
C GLU A 33 31.83 -1.90 -3.54
N PRO A 34 32.05 -3.20 -3.27
CA PRO A 34 31.02 -4.10 -2.73
C PRO A 34 30.47 -3.66 -1.36
N GLU A 35 31.28 -2.94 -0.57
CA GLU A 35 30.89 -2.37 0.73
C GLU A 35 29.82 -1.27 0.63
N SER A 36 29.60 -0.71 -0.56
CA SER A 36 28.50 0.23 -0.81
C SER A 36 27.14 -0.45 -0.95
N VAL A 37 27.11 -1.78 -1.09
CA VAL A 37 25.89 -2.56 -1.21
C VAL A 37 25.50 -3.08 0.19
N PRO A 38 24.27 -2.81 0.68
CA PRO A 38 23.80 -3.38 1.93
C PRO A 38 23.88 -4.91 1.91
N ASP A 39 23.94 -5.53 3.10
CA ASP A 39 23.78 -6.98 3.19
C ASP A 39 22.47 -7.40 2.48
N ARG A 40 22.57 -8.41 1.62
CA ARG A 40 21.45 -8.97 0.87
C ARG A 40 20.24 -9.32 1.73
N LEU A 41 20.43 -9.66 3.00
CA LEU A 41 19.35 -9.91 3.97
C LEU A 41 18.40 -8.71 4.12
N TYR A 42 18.89 -7.49 3.87
CA TYR A 42 18.11 -6.26 3.90
C TYR A 42 17.57 -5.85 2.52
N ILE A 43 17.90 -6.58 1.46
CA ILE A 43 17.47 -6.29 0.08
C ILE A 43 16.39 -7.28 -0.35
N LEU A 44 16.64 -8.58 -0.21
CA LEU A 44 15.74 -9.65 -0.68
C LEU A 44 15.89 -10.95 0.14
N SER A 45 15.00 -11.89 -0.13
CA SER A 45 14.95 -13.20 0.51
C SER A 45 15.10 -14.36 -0.48
N SER A 46 15.04 -15.59 0.02
CA SER A 46 14.90 -16.77 -0.85
C SER A 46 13.50 -16.93 -1.47
N ALA A 47 12.55 -16.04 -1.10
CA ALA A 47 11.12 -16.13 -1.38
C ALA A 47 10.40 -17.35 -0.79
N ALA A 48 10.99 -17.99 0.24
CA ALA A 48 10.27 -18.98 1.04
C ALA A 48 9.07 -18.33 1.75
N PHE A 49 8.00 -19.11 1.98
CA PHE A 49 6.80 -18.62 2.66
C PHE A 49 7.12 -18.19 4.09
N ILE A 50 6.41 -17.18 4.56
CA ILE A 50 6.57 -16.63 5.89
C ILE A 50 5.68 -17.44 6.84
N THR A 51 6.31 -18.11 7.79
CA THR A 51 5.64 -18.87 8.85
C THR A 51 6.14 -18.40 10.21
N ASN A 52 5.47 -18.85 11.28
CA ASN A 52 5.87 -18.53 12.65
C ASN A 52 6.92 -19.51 13.19
N ASP A 53 7.37 -20.47 12.39
CA ASP A 53 8.38 -21.44 12.79
C ASP A 53 9.79 -20.82 12.69
N PRO A 54 10.55 -20.75 13.79
CA PRO A 54 11.92 -20.21 13.78
C PRO A 54 12.88 -20.93 12.83
N GLU A 55 12.73 -22.24 12.61
CA GLU A 55 13.61 -23.00 11.72
C GLU A 55 13.30 -22.67 10.26
N GLU A 56 12.03 -22.55 9.89
CA GLU A 56 11.62 -22.12 8.55
C GLU A 56 11.98 -20.65 8.29
N ALA A 57 12.04 -19.82 9.34
CA ALA A 57 12.48 -18.44 9.21
C ALA A 57 13.93 -18.33 8.66
N LEU A 58 14.81 -19.28 8.99
CA LEU A 58 16.19 -19.33 8.48
C LEU A 58 16.25 -19.66 6.98
N LEU A 59 15.28 -20.42 6.46
CA LEU A 59 15.20 -20.76 5.03
C LEU A 59 14.96 -19.53 4.15
N ARG A 60 14.52 -18.41 4.73
CA ARG A 60 14.29 -17.14 4.02
C ARG A 60 15.57 -16.37 3.72
N ALA A 61 16.70 -16.73 4.35
CA ALA A 61 17.96 -16.07 4.11
C ALA A 61 18.37 -16.18 2.62
N PRO A 62 18.70 -15.07 1.95
CA PRO A 62 19.11 -15.10 0.55
C PRO A 62 20.47 -15.80 0.39
N THR A 63 20.64 -16.48 -0.73
CA THR A 63 21.89 -17.14 -1.11
C THR A 63 22.42 -16.58 -2.44
N ASP A 64 23.58 -17.08 -2.88
CA ASP A 64 24.14 -16.77 -4.20
C ASP A 64 23.23 -17.19 -5.37
N LYS A 65 22.22 -18.04 -5.12
CA LYS A 65 21.20 -18.35 -6.13
C LYS A 65 20.23 -17.20 -6.35
N ASN A 66 20.03 -16.36 -5.34
CA ASN A 66 19.10 -15.24 -5.38
C ASN A 66 19.79 -13.97 -5.87
N MET A 67 20.89 -13.59 -5.21
CA MET A 67 21.66 -12.40 -5.58
C MET A 67 23.15 -12.55 -5.26
N ARG A 68 23.97 -11.99 -6.14
CA ARG A 68 25.42 -11.87 -5.98
C ARG A 68 25.87 -10.43 -6.21
N VAL A 69 26.84 -9.98 -5.42
CA VAL A 69 27.60 -8.74 -5.68
C VAL A 69 28.92 -9.15 -6.30
N ILE A 70 29.24 -8.61 -7.47
CA ILE A 70 30.44 -8.98 -8.24
C ILE A 70 31.16 -7.75 -8.76
N SER A 71 32.48 -7.84 -8.93
CA SER A 71 33.29 -6.80 -9.56
C SER A 71 32.98 -6.64 -11.06
N THR A 72 33.38 -5.52 -11.63
CA THR A 72 33.29 -5.31 -13.09
C THR A 72 34.15 -6.32 -13.88
N THR A 73 35.25 -6.79 -13.29
CA THR A 73 36.12 -7.82 -13.86
C THR A 73 35.41 -9.17 -13.90
N GLU A 74 34.82 -9.60 -12.79
CA GLU A 74 34.03 -10.84 -12.72
C GLU A 74 32.81 -10.76 -13.64
N ALA A 75 32.11 -9.62 -13.68
CA ALA A 75 30.99 -9.41 -14.60
C ALA A 75 31.41 -9.58 -16.06
N ARG A 76 32.59 -9.09 -16.45
CA ARG A 76 33.12 -9.28 -17.81
C ARG A 76 33.47 -10.72 -18.12
N GLN A 77 33.94 -11.48 -17.14
CA GLN A 77 34.21 -12.92 -17.30
C GLN A 77 32.90 -13.72 -17.41
N LEU A 78 31.88 -13.35 -16.63
CA LEU A 78 30.62 -14.08 -16.54
C LEU A 78 29.65 -13.73 -17.67
N PHE A 79 29.52 -12.45 -18.02
CA PHE A 79 28.57 -11.95 -19.01
C PHE A 79 29.20 -11.74 -20.39
N GLY A 80 30.53 -11.69 -20.47
CA GLY A 80 31.23 -11.29 -21.69
C GLY A 80 31.17 -9.79 -21.92
N THR A 81 30.95 -9.37 -23.17
CA THR A 81 30.93 -7.95 -23.57
C THR A 81 29.53 -7.40 -23.80
N GLU A 82 28.50 -8.23 -23.73
CA GLU A 82 27.13 -7.86 -24.12
C GLU A 82 26.12 -8.38 -23.08
N ALA A 83 25.01 -7.64 -22.94
CA ALA A 83 23.85 -8.06 -22.18
C ALA A 83 22.60 -7.52 -22.87
N ASP A 84 21.55 -8.35 -22.94
CA ASP A 84 20.28 -7.96 -23.53
C ASP A 84 19.58 -6.96 -22.59
N ARG A 85 19.28 -5.77 -23.12
CA ARG A 85 18.77 -4.65 -22.32
C ARG A 85 17.25 -4.69 -22.19
N LEU A 86 16.75 -4.63 -20.96
CA LEU A 86 15.36 -4.33 -20.64
C LEU A 86 15.25 -2.86 -20.25
N ASP A 87 14.73 -2.05 -21.18
CA ASP A 87 14.71 -0.60 -21.07
C ASP A 87 13.63 -0.09 -20.09
N GLY A 88 13.88 1.07 -19.46
CA GLY A 88 12.91 1.73 -18.60
C GLY A 88 12.78 1.11 -17.20
N VAL A 89 11.71 1.48 -16.50
CA VAL A 89 11.53 1.16 -15.08
C VAL A 89 10.82 -0.18 -14.92
N THR A 90 11.42 -1.04 -14.11
CA THR A 90 10.89 -2.33 -13.71
C THR A 90 10.54 -2.30 -12.23
N TRP A 91 9.33 -2.71 -11.89
CA TRP A 91 8.98 -3.06 -10.51
C TRP A 91 9.15 -4.56 -10.33
N LEU A 92 10.11 -4.96 -9.50
CA LEU A 92 10.44 -6.37 -9.25
C LEU A 92 9.90 -6.76 -7.87
N ALA A 93 8.79 -7.50 -7.85
CA ALA A 93 8.19 -8.02 -6.63
C ALA A 93 8.73 -9.42 -6.37
N TYR A 94 9.62 -9.54 -5.40
CA TYR A 94 10.30 -10.79 -5.05
C TYR A 94 9.47 -11.66 -4.07
N ASP A 95 8.34 -11.13 -3.58
CA ASP A 95 7.41 -11.84 -2.70
C ASP A 95 6.88 -13.16 -3.29
N PRO A 96 6.71 -14.20 -2.47
CA PRO A 96 5.88 -15.35 -2.85
C PRO A 96 4.39 -14.98 -2.88
N LYS A 97 3.58 -15.85 -3.49
CA LYS A 97 2.11 -15.65 -3.63
C LYS A 97 1.31 -15.45 -2.34
N GLN A 98 1.89 -15.76 -1.17
CA GLN A 98 1.21 -15.89 0.12
C GLN A 98 0.31 -14.69 0.49
N PHE A 99 0.76 -13.46 0.21
CA PHE A 99 0.02 -12.24 0.57
C PHE A 99 -0.52 -11.48 -0.64
N ILE A 100 0.08 -11.66 -1.81
CA ILE A 100 -0.19 -10.90 -3.04
C ILE A 100 -1.64 -11.03 -3.53
N THR A 101 -2.28 -12.18 -3.30
CA THR A 101 -3.67 -12.49 -3.69
C THR A 101 -4.74 -11.63 -3.00
N HIS A 102 -4.34 -10.70 -2.13
CA HIS A 102 -5.26 -9.99 -1.25
C HIS A 102 -5.19 -8.48 -1.46
N TYR A 103 -6.35 -7.83 -1.64
CA TYR A 103 -6.45 -6.40 -2.01
C TYR A 103 -5.65 -5.47 -1.10
N TYR A 104 -5.74 -5.65 0.22
CA TYR A 104 -4.99 -4.85 1.19
C TYR A 104 -3.46 -5.02 1.01
N HIS A 105 -2.96 -6.25 1.02
CA HIS A 105 -1.52 -6.53 0.87
C HIS A 105 -1.00 -6.11 -0.51
N TRP A 106 -1.83 -6.16 -1.54
CA TRP A 106 -1.49 -5.60 -2.85
C TRP A 106 -1.41 -4.08 -2.81
N SER A 107 -2.50 -3.39 -2.44
CA SER A 107 -2.64 -1.96 -2.68
C SER A 107 -2.05 -1.10 -1.57
N ALA A 108 -2.17 -1.52 -0.31
CA ALA A 108 -1.71 -0.79 0.87
C ALA A 108 -0.30 -1.19 1.35
N GLU A 109 0.26 -2.29 0.84
CA GLU A 109 1.62 -2.72 1.18
C GLU A 109 2.53 -2.77 -0.06
N LEU A 110 2.28 -3.67 -1.02
CA LEU A 110 3.18 -3.87 -2.15
C LEU A 110 3.21 -2.66 -3.10
N PHE A 111 2.06 -2.30 -3.68
CA PHE A 111 1.91 -1.19 -4.62
C PHE A 111 2.17 0.16 -3.95
N PHE A 112 1.71 0.31 -2.70
CA PHE A 112 1.98 1.46 -1.84
C PHE A 112 3.48 1.68 -1.65
N GLY A 113 4.20 0.63 -1.25
CA GLY A 113 5.64 0.69 -1.03
C GLY A 113 6.44 0.84 -2.32
N PHE A 114 6.01 0.22 -3.44
CA PHE A 114 6.64 0.43 -4.75
C PHE A 114 6.61 1.90 -5.14
N TRP A 115 5.42 2.50 -5.08
CA TRP A 115 5.28 3.90 -5.44
C TRP A 115 6.00 4.81 -4.44
N ARG A 116 5.87 4.57 -3.13
CA ARG A 116 6.58 5.37 -2.11
C ARG A 116 8.09 5.32 -2.27
N THR A 117 8.62 4.14 -2.59
CA THR A 117 10.05 3.95 -2.86
C THR A 117 10.42 4.70 -4.13
N TYR A 118 9.72 4.48 -5.24
CA TYR A 118 10.06 5.08 -6.52
C TYR A 118 9.92 6.61 -6.52
N SER A 119 8.88 7.15 -5.88
CA SER A 119 8.65 8.58 -5.72
C SER A 119 9.73 9.28 -4.89
N SER A 120 10.59 8.55 -4.18
CA SER A 120 11.75 9.15 -3.49
C SER A 120 12.76 9.80 -4.45
N LEU A 121 12.71 9.43 -5.74
CA LEU A 121 13.50 10.06 -6.79
C LEU A 121 12.93 11.40 -7.28
N ASP A 122 11.69 11.74 -6.88
CA ASP A 122 11.04 13.02 -7.14
C ASP A 122 10.42 13.55 -5.83
N PRO A 123 11.25 14.11 -4.92
CA PRO A 123 10.77 14.59 -3.63
C PRO A 123 9.91 15.86 -3.74
N THR A 124 9.71 16.38 -4.96
CA THR A 124 9.05 17.67 -5.22
C THR A 124 7.66 17.56 -5.84
N ILE A 125 7.06 16.35 -5.88
CA ILE A 125 5.71 16.14 -6.40
C ILE A 125 4.73 17.17 -5.78
N PRO A 126 4.14 18.06 -6.59
CA PRO A 126 3.22 19.09 -6.12
C PRO A 126 1.86 18.50 -5.71
N PRO A 127 0.97 19.31 -5.10
CA PRO A 127 -0.38 18.87 -4.76
C PRO A 127 -1.22 18.37 -5.95
N SER A 128 -0.88 18.72 -7.19
CA SER A 128 -1.53 18.16 -8.39
C SER A 128 -1.18 16.69 -8.64
N GLY A 129 -0.11 16.17 -8.03
CA GLY A 129 0.38 14.81 -8.24
C GLY A 129 1.16 14.62 -9.55
N GLU A 130 1.45 15.70 -10.29
CA GLU A 130 2.29 15.62 -11.48
C GLU A 130 3.73 15.25 -11.11
N THR A 131 4.38 14.41 -11.92
CA THR A 131 5.76 13.98 -11.65
C THR A 131 6.53 13.83 -12.96
N SER A 132 7.84 14.05 -12.87
CA SER A 132 8.77 13.80 -13.98
C SER A 132 9.19 12.33 -14.09
N LEU A 133 8.84 11.49 -13.10
CA LEU A 133 9.20 10.09 -13.09
C LEU A 133 8.49 9.33 -14.22
N PRO A 134 9.22 8.60 -15.07
CA PRO A 134 8.59 7.76 -16.07
C PRO A 134 7.77 6.66 -15.41
N ALA A 135 6.59 6.34 -15.97
CA ALA A 135 5.78 5.23 -15.53
C ALA A 135 6.55 3.90 -15.64
N PRO A 136 6.34 2.95 -14.71
CA PRO A 136 6.89 1.61 -14.83
C PRO A 136 6.45 0.97 -16.14
N ARG A 137 7.40 0.42 -16.90
CA ARG A 137 7.11 -0.32 -18.14
C ARG A 137 6.63 -1.72 -17.85
N ARG A 138 7.17 -2.31 -16.78
CA ARG A 138 6.87 -3.70 -16.41
C ARG A 138 6.87 -3.91 -14.91
N MET A 139 6.07 -4.87 -14.49
CA MET A 139 6.10 -5.45 -13.16
C MET A 139 6.41 -6.94 -13.27
N ILE A 140 7.49 -7.39 -12.63
CA ILE A 140 8.00 -8.75 -12.71
C ILE A 140 7.80 -9.46 -11.38
N PHE A 141 7.29 -10.68 -11.43
CA PHE A 141 7.09 -11.55 -10.26
C PHE A 141 7.77 -12.91 -10.44
N PRO A 142 9.00 -13.10 -9.93
CA PRO A 142 9.73 -14.36 -10.08
C PRO A 142 9.06 -15.55 -9.37
N HIS A 143 8.24 -15.28 -8.35
CA HIS A 143 7.71 -16.28 -7.41
C HIS A 143 6.17 -16.32 -7.36
N LEU A 144 5.52 -15.79 -8.39
CA LEU A 144 4.06 -15.74 -8.52
C LEU A 144 3.65 -16.13 -9.93
N ASP A 145 2.63 -16.99 -10.04
CA ASP A 145 2.01 -17.28 -11.34
C ASP A 145 0.93 -16.27 -11.72
N SER A 146 0.58 -16.24 -13.01
CA SER A 146 -0.40 -15.32 -13.59
C SER A 146 -1.83 -15.50 -13.07
N ASN A 147 -2.14 -16.60 -12.37
CA ASN A 147 -3.47 -16.91 -11.86
C ASN A 147 -3.67 -16.39 -10.43
N ASN A 148 -2.59 -16.19 -9.67
CA ASN A 148 -2.63 -15.89 -8.24
C ASN A 148 -2.29 -14.43 -7.87
N TRP A 149 -2.28 -13.49 -8.81
CA TRP A 149 -2.11 -12.06 -8.47
C TRP A 149 -3.43 -11.31 -8.32
N ARG A 150 -4.53 -11.87 -8.84
CA ARG A 150 -5.86 -11.26 -8.76
C ARG A 150 -6.50 -11.61 -7.43
N ASP A 151 -7.01 -10.60 -6.74
CA ASP A 151 -7.84 -10.79 -5.56
C ASP A 151 -9.29 -11.17 -5.94
N TYR A 152 -10.01 -11.74 -4.98
CA TYR A 152 -11.39 -12.19 -5.20
C TYR A 152 -12.34 -11.04 -5.58
N ALA A 153 -12.07 -9.82 -5.10
CA ALA A 153 -12.86 -8.62 -5.40
C ALA A 153 -12.42 -7.93 -6.71
N LYS A 154 -11.40 -8.47 -7.40
CA LYS A 154 -10.88 -7.95 -8.67
C LYS A 154 -10.45 -6.48 -8.58
N MET A 155 -9.92 -6.09 -7.42
CA MET A 155 -9.40 -4.74 -7.14
C MET A 155 -7.96 -4.57 -7.59
N ASN A 156 -7.09 -5.58 -7.42
CA ASN A 156 -5.68 -5.53 -7.83
C ASN A 156 -5.58 -5.15 -9.31
N GLN A 157 -6.36 -5.82 -10.15
CA GLN A 157 -6.41 -5.54 -11.58
C GLN A 157 -6.98 -4.17 -11.93
N TRP A 158 -7.93 -3.64 -11.13
CA TRP A 158 -8.45 -2.30 -11.35
C TRP A 158 -7.37 -1.26 -11.02
N VAL A 159 -6.79 -1.33 -9.82
CA VAL A 159 -5.77 -0.39 -9.34
C VAL A 159 -4.59 -0.32 -10.31
N VAL A 160 -4.05 -1.47 -10.71
CA VAL A 160 -2.87 -1.52 -11.58
C VAL A 160 -3.16 -0.93 -12.96
N ARG A 161 -4.29 -1.30 -13.57
CA ARG A 161 -4.64 -0.86 -14.93
C ARG A 161 -5.08 0.60 -14.98
N ALA A 162 -5.69 1.10 -13.91
CA ALA A 162 -6.03 2.51 -13.78
C ALA A 162 -4.80 3.37 -13.51
N ALA A 163 -3.90 2.92 -12.62
CA ALA A 163 -2.68 3.66 -12.28
C ALA A 163 -1.69 3.73 -13.46
N PHE A 164 -1.46 2.61 -14.15
CA PHE A 164 -0.51 2.50 -15.26
C PHE A 164 -1.07 1.66 -16.42
N PRO A 165 -1.85 2.27 -17.35
CA PRO A 165 -2.53 1.54 -18.42
C PRO A 165 -1.61 0.75 -19.34
N SER A 166 -0.37 1.21 -19.55
CA SER A 166 0.62 0.59 -20.45
C SER A 166 1.54 -0.42 -19.75
N LEU A 167 1.37 -0.69 -18.45
CA LEU A 167 2.23 -1.60 -17.69
C LEU A 167 2.08 -3.05 -18.17
N SER A 168 3.20 -3.68 -18.54
CA SER A 168 3.24 -5.14 -18.75
C SER A 168 3.46 -5.88 -17.43
N MET A 169 3.00 -7.12 -17.35
CA MET A 169 3.23 -7.98 -16.19
C MET A 169 3.90 -9.27 -16.66
N GLU A 170 5.01 -9.63 -16.01
CA GLU A 170 5.75 -10.87 -16.22
C GLU A 170 5.68 -11.71 -14.93
N PHE A 171 5.41 -13.00 -15.06
CA PHE A 171 5.20 -13.92 -13.94
C PHE A 171 6.29 -14.98 -13.90
N MET A 172 6.19 -15.89 -12.93
CA MET A 172 7.20 -16.92 -12.65
C MET A 172 7.59 -17.75 -13.88
N ASN A 173 6.67 -18.00 -14.82
CA ASN A 173 7.00 -18.75 -16.03
C ASN A 173 7.86 -17.92 -17.00
N ASP A 174 7.53 -16.64 -17.21
CA ASP A 174 8.37 -15.71 -17.99
C ASP A 174 9.78 -15.59 -17.39
N TRP A 175 9.87 -15.54 -16.06
CA TRP A 175 11.15 -15.53 -15.34
C TRP A 175 11.96 -16.81 -15.58
N LYS A 176 11.32 -17.98 -15.50
CA LYS A 176 11.97 -19.29 -15.74
C LYS A 176 12.42 -19.43 -17.19
N GLU A 177 11.63 -18.99 -18.14
CA GLU A 177 11.99 -18.99 -19.56
C GLU A 177 13.20 -18.08 -19.79
N ARG A 178 13.20 -16.87 -19.22
CA ARG A 178 14.34 -15.95 -19.28
C ARG A 178 15.60 -16.56 -18.67
N ALA A 179 15.47 -17.25 -17.53
CA ALA A 179 16.57 -17.96 -16.89
C ALA A 179 17.10 -19.11 -17.78
N ALA A 180 16.23 -19.86 -18.45
CA ALA A 180 16.59 -20.99 -19.31
C ALA A 180 17.31 -20.57 -20.60
N LEU A 181 17.15 -19.31 -21.05
CA LEU A 181 17.88 -18.78 -22.21
C LEU A 181 19.38 -18.66 -21.96
N ALA A 182 19.83 -18.72 -20.69
CA ALA A 182 21.24 -18.64 -20.31
C ALA A 182 21.99 -17.42 -20.89
N ARG A 183 21.27 -16.28 -21.03
CA ARG A 183 21.81 -15.02 -21.50
C ARG A 183 21.82 -13.97 -20.38
N PRO A 184 22.85 -13.11 -20.32
CA PRO A 184 22.86 -11.99 -19.41
C PRO A 184 21.87 -10.92 -19.89
N TYR A 185 21.00 -10.49 -18.98
CA TYR A 185 20.13 -9.33 -19.17
C TYR A 185 20.55 -8.20 -18.24
N VAL A 186 20.30 -6.96 -18.66
CA VAL A 186 20.45 -5.77 -17.80
C VAL A 186 19.13 -5.02 -17.74
N LEU A 187 18.61 -4.79 -16.54
CA LEU A 187 17.45 -3.97 -16.28
C LEU A 187 17.89 -2.55 -15.96
N ASP A 188 17.44 -1.57 -16.74
CA ASP A 188 17.91 -0.17 -16.65
C ASP A 188 17.69 0.43 -15.26
N ARG A 189 16.46 0.38 -14.77
CA ARG A 189 16.09 0.81 -13.43
C ARG A 189 15.15 -0.20 -12.81
N VAL A 190 15.48 -0.67 -11.61
CA VAL A 190 14.67 -1.63 -10.87
C VAL A 190 14.30 -1.05 -9.53
N VAL A 191 13.00 -0.99 -9.25
CA VAL A 191 12.51 -0.86 -7.88
C VAL A 191 12.23 -2.28 -7.42
N LEU A 192 13.02 -2.79 -6.48
CA LEU A 192 12.88 -4.12 -5.91
C LEU A 192 12.10 -4.03 -4.60
N ALA A 193 11.13 -4.91 -4.44
CA ALA A 193 10.39 -5.10 -3.20
C ALA A 193 10.49 -6.56 -2.74
N ASP A 194 10.81 -6.76 -1.47
CA ASP A 194 10.76 -8.07 -0.82
C ASP A 194 10.23 -7.94 0.62
N ARG A 195 9.08 -8.56 0.88
CA ARG A 195 8.41 -8.55 2.18
C ARG A 195 9.26 -9.18 3.27
N ALA A 196 9.90 -10.32 3.02
CA ALA A 196 10.65 -11.02 4.06
C ALA A 196 11.92 -10.23 4.44
N ALA A 197 12.60 -9.62 3.47
CA ALA A 197 13.68 -8.67 3.75
C ALA A 197 13.16 -7.45 4.51
N ALA A 198 12.00 -6.89 4.13
CA ALA A 198 11.39 -5.77 4.84
C ALA A 198 11.10 -6.07 6.33
N MET A 199 10.86 -7.33 6.70
CA MET A 199 10.66 -7.73 8.10
C MET A 199 11.87 -7.47 9.00
N ASN A 200 13.06 -7.33 8.42
CA ASN A 200 14.29 -7.03 9.15
C ASN A 200 14.46 -5.53 9.45
N GLY A 201 13.57 -4.67 8.93
CA GLY A 201 13.67 -3.22 9.08
C GLY A 201 13.07 -2.71 10.39
N GLU A 202 13.69 -1.67 10.96
CA GLU A 202 13.24 -1.06 12.23
C GLU A 202 11.78 -0.59 12.17
N MET A 203 11.37 0.01 11.04
CA MET A 203 9.99 0.50 10.88
C MET A 203 8.99 -0.65 10.79
N TYR A 204 9.35 -1.78 10.14
CA TYR A 204 8.54 -2.99 10.20
C TYR A 204 8.42 -3.51 11.63
N LEU A 205 9.52 -3.62 12.39
CA LEU A 205 9.47 -4.13 13.76
C LEU A 205 8.54 -3.30 14.67
N ARG A 206 8.40 -2.00 14.39
CA ARG A 206 7.51 -1.09 15.13
C ARG A 206 6.06 -1.09 14.66
N THR A 207 5.79 -1.41 13.39
CA THR A 207 4.46 -1.20 12.77
C THR A 207 3.84 -2.47 12.19
N GLN A 208 4.64 -3.52 12.03
CA GLN A 208 4.32 -4.75 11.30
C GLN A 208 3.92 -4.50 9.84
N ARG A 209 4.29 -3.34 9.26
CA ARG A 209 3.97 -2.96 7.87
C ARG A 209 5.23 -2.92 7.02
N THR A 210 5.25 -3.68 5.92
CA THR A 210 6.43 -3.76 5.04
C THR A 210 6.73 -2.43 4.38
N ALA A 211 5.70 -1.74 3.88
CA ALA A 211 5.85 -0.44 3.24
C ALA A 211 6.37 0.65 4.18
N ALA A 212 6.34 0.44 5.50
CA ALA A 212 6.79 1.45 6.45
C ALA A 212 8.27 1.77 6.35
N ASN A 213 9.09 0.79 5.95
CA ASN A 213 10.51 1.01 5.72
C ASN A 213 10.74 2.05 4.61
N ALA A 214 9.91 2.06 3.56
CA ALA A 214 10.07 3.00 2.43
C ALA A 214 9.89 4.47 2.84
N PHE A 215 9.29 4.76 4.00
CA PHE A 215 9.14 6.13 4.51
C PHE A 215 10.42 6.71 5.12
N ALA A 216 11.46 5.89 5.32
CA ALA A 216 12.80 6.39 5.67
C ALA A 216 13.48 7.13 4.49
N LEU A 217 13.02 6.89 3.26
CA LEU A 217 13.52 7.56 2.06
C LEU A 217 13.01 9.00 1.97
N PRO A 218 13.69 9.90 1.24
CA PRO A 218 13.13 11.20 0.86
C PRO A 218 11.78 11.04 0.15
N GLY A 219 10.93 12.06 0.20
CA GLY A 219 9.65 12.04 -0.52
C GLY A 219 8.80 13.28 -0.26
N SER A 220 7.95 13.60 -1.24
CA SER A 220 6.93 14.65 -1.10
C SER A 220 5.83 14.21 -0.14
N VAL A 221 5.20 15.16 0.56
CA VAL A 221 3.95 14.92 1.30
C VAL A 221 2.80 14.52 0.37
N ASN A 222 2.86 14.89 -0.92
CA ASN A 222 1.87 14.58 -1.95
C ASN A 222 2.19 13.31 -2.75
N TRP A 223 3.14 12.49 -2.28
CA TRP A 223 3.65 11.35 -3.02
C TRP A 223 2.54 10.45 -3.57
N TRP A 224 1.49 10.14 -2.79
CA TRP A 224 0.41 9.25 -3.22
C TRP A 224 -0.58 9.88 -4.21
N THR A 225 -0.59 11.21 -4.32
CA THR A 225 -1.58 11.95 -5.12
C THR A 225 -1.55 11.55 -6.60
N THR A 226 -0.37 11.27 -7.17
CA THR A 226 -0.23 10.73 -8.53
C THR A 226 -1.05 9.46 -8.74
N ILE A 227 -0.88 8.48 -7.86
CA ILE A 227 -1.58 7.19 -7.95
C ILE A 227 -3.07 7.37 -7.71
N ARG A 228 -3.43 8.11 -6.65
CA ARG A 228 -4.82 8.38 -6.31
C ARG A 228 -5.56 9.03 -7.48
N ASN A 229 -4.98 10.06 -8.10
CA ASN A 229 -5.61 10.80 -9.19
C ASN A 229 -5.82 9.91 -10.42
N ASN A 230 -4.88 9.03 -10.75
CA ASN A 230 -5.06 8.08 -11.84
C ASN A 230 -6.19 7.08 -11.53
N VAL A 231 -6.20 6.47 -10.34
CA VAL A 231 -7.16 5.42 -9.98
C VAL A 231 -8.59 5.98 -9.79
N VAL A 232 -8.72 7.08 -9.04
CA VAL A 232 -10.01 7.74 -8.83
C VAL A 232 -10.47 8.42 -10.12
N GLY A 233 -9.59 9.11 -10.84
CA GLY A 233 -9.92 9.76 -12.11
C GLY A 233 -10.40 8.76 -13.17
N PHE A 234 -9.81 7.56 -13.23
CA PHE A 234 -10.28 6.49 -14.10
C PHE A 234 -11.75 6.10 -13.80
N SER A 235 -12.14 6.08 -12.53
CA SER A 235 -13.53 5.81 -12.15
C SER A 235 -14.51 6.92 -12.56
N LEU A 236 -14.06 8.15 -12.78
CA LEU A 236 -14.90 9.30 -13.12
C LEU A 236 -15.10 9.49 -14.64
N GLN A 237 -14.38 8.74 -15.47
CA GLN A 237 -14.49 8.86 -16.93
C GLN A 237 -15.93 8.59 -17.40
N GLY A 238 -16.46 9.50 -18.22
CA GLY A 238 -17.80 9.41 -18.80
C GLY A 238 -18.92 10.10 -18.00
N GLU A 239 -18.62 10.67 -16.83
CA GLU A 239 -19.57 11.53 -16.11
C GLU A 239 -19.23 13.01 -16.35
N ALA A 240 -20.24 13.83 -16.63
CA ALA A 240 -20.11 15.28 -16.82
C ALA A 240 -19.88 16.05 -15.49
N THR A 241 -19.50 15.35 -14.42
CA THR A 241 -19.37 15.88 -13.07
C THR A 241 -17.96 16.39 -12.82
N ASP A 242 -17.90 17.72 -12.78
CA ASP A 242 -16.80 18.65 -12.55
C ASP A 242 -15.44 18.10 -12.10
N ALA A 243 -14.42 18.49 -12.86
CA ALA A 243 -13.02 18.55 -12.45
C ALA A 243 -12.80 19.20 -11.06
N ALA A 244 -13.77 19.96 -10.54
CA ALA A 244 -13.82 20.49 -9.19
C ALA A 244 -13.71 19.45 -8.06
N ALA A 245 -14.29 18.24 -8.22
CA ALA A 245 -14.15 17.16 -7.23
C ALA A 245 -12.72 16.60 -7.16
N VAL A 246 -11.98 16.71 -8.27
CA VAL A 246 -10.56 16.39 -8.35
C VAL A 246 -9.69 17.58 -7.89
N GLN A 247 -10.13 18.82 -8.15
CA GLN A 247 -9.38 20.06 -7.90
C GLN A 247 -9.58 20.70 -6.51
N GLY A 248 -10.63 20.37 -5.76
CA GLY A 248 -10.79 20.80 -4.35
C GLY A 248 -11.61 22.05 -4.13
N ILE A 249 -12.78 22.13 -4.75
CA ILE A 249 -13.81 23.06 -4.29
C ILE A 249 -14.44 22.47 -3.03
N GLU A 250 -14.64 23.32 -2.02
CA GLU A 250 -15.20 22.99 -0.71
C GLU A 250 -16.58 22.32 -0.85
N THR A 251 -16.61 20.99 -0.74
CA THR A 251 -17.85 20.21 -0.79
C THR A 251 -18.34 19.94 0.62
N ARG A 252 -19.66 20.00 0.79
CA ARG A 252 -20.43 19.33 1.85
C ARG A 252 -19.67 18.11 2.40
N PRO A 253 -19.33 18.05 3.70
CA PRO A 253 -18.59 16.91 4.26
C PRO A 253 -19.28 15.58 3.97
N VAL A 254 -18.49 14.59 3.55
CA VAL A 254 -18.99 13.25 3.21
C VAL A 254 -18.52 12.25 4.27
N ILE A 255 -19.48 11.68 4.99
CA ILE A 255 -19.28 10.62 5.97
C ILE A 255 -19.66 9.29 5.33
N SER A 256 -18.75 8.34 5.31
CA SER A 256 -18.96 7.01 4.75
C SER A 256 -18.72 5.93 5.81
N TYR A 257 -19.81 5.33 6.28
CA TYR A 257 -19.77 4.15 7.13
C TYR A 257 -19.79 2.89 6.27
N ILE A 258 -18.66 2.17 6.30
CA ILE A 258 -18.48 0.89 5.62
C ILE A 258 -19.04 -0.21 6.52
N SER A 259 -20.34 -0.46 6.36
CA SER A 259 -21.05 -1.52 7.05
C SER A 259 -20.54 -2.88 6.64
N ARG A 260 -20.48 -3.78 7.62
CA ARG A 260 -20.13 -5.19 7.43
C ARG A 260 -21.25 -6.11 7.89
N GLN A 261 -22.44 -5.59 8.17
CA GLN A 261 -23.54 -6.37 8.73
C GLN A 261 -24.01 -7.50 7.80
N GLY A 262 -23.91 -7.34 6.48
CA GLY A 262 -24.19 -8.41 5.51
C GLY A 262 -23.06 -9.42 5.32
N TRP A 263 -21.92 -9.29 6.02
CA TRP A 263 -20.79 -10.21 5.94
C TRP A 263 -20.84 -11.32 7.00
N ASN A 264 -19.96 -12.32 6.88
CA ASN A 264 -19.94 -13.48 7.78
C ASN A 264 -19.15 -13.26 9.09
N ARG A 265 -18.25 -12.28 9.13
CA ARG A 265 -17.32 -12.05 10.26
C ARG A 265 -17.00 -10.57 10.46
N ARG A 266 -16.61 -10.18 11.68
CA ARG A 266 -16.24 -8.80 12.06
C ARG A 266 -17.41 -7.86 11.82
N LYS A 267 -18.44 -8.05 12.63
CA LYS A 267 -19.70 -7.29 12.64
C LYS A 267 -19.85 -6.56 13.96
N LEU A 268 -20.58 -5.46 13.90
CA LEU A 268 -21.07 -4.83 15.11
C LEU A 268 -22.23 -5.65 15.67
N ARG A 269 -22.46 -5.51 16.98
CA ARG A 269 -23.74 -5.89 17.57
C ARG A 269 -24.86 -5.18 16.82
N GLN A 270 -25.99 -5.86 16.63
CA GLN A 270 -27.06 -5.33 15.79
C GLN A 270 -27.65 -4.02 16.35
N GLU A 271 -27.87 -3.96 17.66
CA GLU A 271 -28.37 -2.76 18.35
C GLU A 271 -27.40 -1.58 18.24
N ASP A 272 -26.10 -1.83 18.40
CA ASP A 272 -25.06 -0.80 18.29
C ASP A 272 -24.92 -0.29 16.85
N HIS A 273 -25.06 -1.18 15.86
CA HIS A 273 -25.12 -0.82 14.44
C HIS A 273 -26.30 0.12 14.15
N GLU A 274 -27.51 -0.26 14.58
CA GLU A 274 -28.71 0.54 14.38
C GLU A 274 -28.58 1.92 15.05
N ARG A 275 -28.04 1.95 16.27
CA ARG A 275 -27.80 3.20 16.98
C ARG A 275 -26.76 4.08 16.27
N LEU A 276 -25.67 3.50 15.77
CA LEU A 276 -24.68 4.24 14.98
C LEU A 276 -25.32 4.85 13.73
N VAL A 277 -26.12 4.07 13.00
CA VAL A 277 -26.80 4.54 11.78
C VAL A 277 -27.77 5.70 12.10
N GLU A 278 -28.53 5.60 13.19
CA GLU A 278 -29.41 6.66 13.67
C GLU A 278 -28.64 7.96 13.95
N GLU A 279 -27.56 7.88 14.72
CA GLU A 279 -26.74 9.03 15.12
C GLU A 279 -26.04 9.68 13.91
N LEU A 280 -25.55 8.89 12.95
CA LEU A 280 -24.99 9.42 11.71
C LEU A 280 -26.05 10.15 10.87
N TYR A 281 -27.26 9.59 10.73
CA TYR A 281 -28.33 10.30 10.02
C TYR A 281 -28.82 11.55 10.75
N ARG A 282 -28.74 11.61 12.07
CA ARG A 282 -28.97 12.86 12.81
C ARG A 282 -27.98 13.94 12.38
N LEU A 283 -26.69 13.61 12.19
CA LEU A 283 -25.71 14.57 11.67
C LEU A 283 -26.05 15.07 10.26
N ARG A 284 -26.59 14.20 9.39
CA ARG A 284 -27.11 14.60 8.07
C ARG A 284 -28.25 15.61 8.21
N ASP A 285 -29.20 15.33 9.09
CA ASP A 285 -30.43 16.12 9.22
C ASP A 285 -30.19 17.46 9.93
N GLU A 286 -29.30 17.50 10.91
CA GLU A 286 -28.99 18.71 11.69
C GLU A 286 -27.97 19.63 11.00
N TYR A 287 -26.91 19.07 10.39
CA TYR A 287 -25.78 19.85 9.86
C TYR A 287 -25.70 19.81 8.33
N GLY A 288 -26.61 19.10 7.67
CA GLY A 288 -26.60 18.99 6.21
C GLY A 288 -25.40 18.20 5.68
N TYR A 289 -24.73 17.35 6.47
CA TYR A 289 -23.65 16.49 5.97
C TYR A 289 -24.18 15.42 5.02
N GLU A 290 -23.32 14.90 4.15
CA GLU A 290 -23.67 13.71 3.37
C GLU A 290 -23.28 12.47 4.16
N VAL A 291 -24.21 11.51 4.29
CA VAL A 291 -23.99 10.28 5.05
C VAL A 291 -24.32 9.08 4.18
N ASN A 292 -23.33 8.20 4.01
CA ASN A 292 -23.42 6.98 3.23
C ASN A 292 -23.18 5.78 4.15
N VAL A 293 -24.22 4.97 4.36
CA VAL A 293 -24.10 3.67 5.04
C VAL A 293 -24.11 2.60 3.96
N VAL A 294 -22.94 2.01 3.70
CA VAL A 294 -22.75 1.16 2.53
C VAL A 294 -22.06 -0.16 2.88
N GLU A 295 -22.42 -1.20 2.14
CA GLU A 295 -21.65 -2.44 2.08
C GLU A 295 -20.87 -2.43 0.77
N MET A 296 -19.54 -2.30 0.85
CA MET A 296 -18.70 -2.06 -0.34
C MET A 296 -18.80 -3.18 -1.39
N ASP A 297 -19.06 -4.42 -0.97
CA ASP A 297 -19.24 -5.56 -1.87
C ASP A 297 -20.54 -5.52 -2.69
N LYS A 298 -21.52 -4.68 -2.29
CA LYS A 298 -22.75 -4.42 -3.04
C LYS A 298 -22.60 -3.29 -4.07
N LEU A 299 -21.52 -2.51 -3.99
CA LEU A 299 -21.24 -1.42 -4.92
C LEU A 299 -20.38 -1.92 -6.09
N THR A 300 -20.62 -1.37 -7.28
CA THR A 300 -19.69 -1.53 -8.40
C THR A 300 -18.34 -0.93 -8.04
N ARG A 301 -17.25 -1.42 -8.66
CA ARG A 301 -15.90 -0.88 -8.41
C ARG A 301 -15.84 0.64 -8.63
N MET A 302 -16.49 1.15 -9.69
CA MET A 302 -16.56 2.59 -9.95
C MET A 302 -17.19 3.35 -8.78
N GLU A 303 -18.35 2.90 -8.29
CA GLU A 303 -19.02 3.52 -7.14
C GLU A 303 -18.13 3.48 -5.88
N GLN A 304 -17.42 2.38 -5.64
CA GLN A 304 -16.50 2.27 -4.50
C GLN A 304 -15.39 3.32 -4.57
N PHE A 305 -14.71 3.47 -5.71
CA PHE A 305 -13.62 4.45 -5.87
C PHE A 305 -14.12 5.89 -5.86
N ARG A 306 -15.30 6.17 -6.44
CA ARG A 306 -15.91 7.50 -6.41
C ARG A 306 -16.32 7.91 -5.01
N LEU A 307 -16.98 7.01 -4.26
CA LEU A 307 -17.36 7.26 -2.87
C LEU A 307 -16.12 7.47 -2.01
N ALA A 308 -15.13 6.58 -2.09
CA ALA A 308 -13.89 6.71 -1.34
C ALA A 308 -13.15 8.00 -1.69
N GLY A 309 -13.09 8.34 -2.99
CA GLY A 309 -12.46 9.54 -3.53
C GLY A 309 -12.93 10.84 -2.88
N ARG A 310 -14.24 10.95 -2.63
CA ARG A 310 -14.88 12.15 -2.06
C ARG A 310 -15.17 12.05 -0.56
N THR A 311 -14.90 10.91 0.07
CA THR A 311 -15.14 10.73 1.51
C THR A 311 -14.21 11.62 2.33
N THR A 312 -14.78 12.37 3.27
CA THR A 312 -14.06 13.17 4.27
C THR A 312 -13.77 12.31 5.50
N ILE A 313 -14.78 11.62 6.02
CA ILE A 313 -14.64 10.73 7.18
C ILE A 313 -15.08 9.32 6.78
N MET A 314 -14.15 8.38 6.77
CA MET A 314 -14.44 6.95 6.55
C MET A 314 -14.46 6.23 7.89
N MET A 315 -15.43 5.34 8.10
CA MET A 315 -15.48 4.56 9.32
C MET A 315 -15.96 3.15 9.10
N GLY A 316 -15.62 2.25 10.01
CA GLY A 316 -16.07 0.87 9.94
C GLY A 316 -15.35 -0.04 10.92
N VAL A 317 -15.84 -1.27 11.02
CA VAL A 317 -15.19 -2.32 11.79
C VAL A 317 -13.84 -2.68 11.17
N HIS A 318 -12.84 -2.93 12.02
CA HIS A 318 -11.50 -3.32 11.58
C HIS A 318 -11.49 -4.41 10.50
N GLY A 319 -10.48 -4.31 9.63
CA GLY A 319 -10.27 -5.22 8.52
C GLY A 319 -10.55 -4.61 7.14
N ASN A 320 -10.50 -5.48 6.14
CA ASN A 320 -10.34 -5.14 4.72
C ASN A 320 -11.31 -4.11 4.13
N GLY A 321 -12.49 -3.93 4.73
CA GLY A 321 -13.45 -2.91 4.29
C GLY A 321 -12.86 -1.50 4.27
N LEU A 322 -11.88 -1.21 5.15
CA LEU A 322 -11.24 0.10 5.23
C LEU A 322 -10.08 0.30 4.23
N THR A 323 -9.75 -0.68 3.39
CA THR A 323 -8.69 -0.51 2.36
C THR A 323 -9.02 0.63 1.39
N ALA A 324 -10.30 0.98 1.26
CA ALA A 324 -10.75 2.12 0.47
C ALA A 324 -10.19 3.47 0.95
N LEU A 325 -9.66 3.56 2.18
CA LEU A 325 -9.03 4.79 2.70
C LEU A 325 -7.88 5.29 1.83
N LEU A 326 -7.23 4.39 1.07
CA LEU A 326 -6.17 4.74 0.12
C LEU A 326 -6.62 5.79 -0.90
N TRP A 327 -7.91 5.87 -1.17
CA TRP A 327 -8.46 6.71 -2.23
C TRP A 327 -9.07 8.00 -1.69
N MET A 328 -9.17 8.15 -0.37
CA MET A 328 -9.57 9.41 0.25
C MET A 328 -8.58 10.52 -0.11
N ARG A 329 -9.09 11.75 -0.20
CA ARG A 329 -8.22 12.92 -0.35
C ARG A 329 -7.67 13.29 1.03
N PRO A 330 -6.35 13.39 1.22
CA PRO A 330 -5.80 13.94 2.46
C PRO A 330 -6.13 15.43 2.57
N THR A 331 -6.77 15.80 3.68
CA THR A 331 -7.08 17.19 4.09
C THR A 331 -6.96 17.26 5.61
N PRO A 332 -6.91 18.45 6.22
CA PRO A 332 -6.95 18.57 7.68
C PRO A 332 -8.19 17.93 8.34
N ARG A 333 -9.30 17.78 7.59
CA ARG A 333 -10.55 17.13 8.05
C ARG A 333 -10.56 15.61 7.81
N SER A 334 -9.70 15.11 6.92
CA SER A 334 -9.75 13.71 6.47
C SER A 334 -9.40 12.75 7.59
N THR A 335 -10.37 11.91 7.96
CA THR A 335 -10.29 11.07 9.16
C THR A 335 -10.77 9.65 8.87
N VAL A 336 -10.07 8.65 9.42
CA VAL A 336 -10.50 7.25 9.43
C VAL A 336 -10.83 6.84 10.86
N MET A 337 -12.04 6.35 11.10
CA MET A 337 -12.49 5.86 12.41
C MET A 337 -12.70 4.35 12.37
N GLU A 338 -11.88 3.60 13.09
CA GLU A 338 -11.86 2.15 13.07
C GLU A 338 -12.42 1.54 14.36
N PHE A 339 -13.39 0.65 14.23
CA PHE A 339 -14.07 0.04 15.37
C PHE A 339 -13.45 -1.32 15.68
N PHE A 340 -12.93 -1.46 16.90
CA PHE A 340 -12.28 -2.67 17.39
C PHE A 340 -13.09 -3.32 18.50
N TYR A 341 -12.94 -4.64 18.63
CA TYR A 341 -13.35 -5.31 19.86
C TYR A 341 -12.50 -4.77 21.02
N PRO A 342 -13.09 -4.45 22.20
CA PRO A 342 -12.36 -3.89 23.33
C PRO A 342 -11.08 -4.65 23.67
N GLY A 343 -9.99 -3.91 23.88
CA GLY A 343 -8.65 -4.45 24.12
C GLY A 343 -7.92 -4.93 22.87
N GLY A 344 -8.54 -4.89 21.69
CA GLY A 344 -7.95 -5.28 20.43
C GLY A 344 -7.44 -4.10 19.60
N PHE A 345 -6.33 -4.30 18.90
CA PHE A 345 -5.74 -3.28 18.03
C PHE A 345 -4.83 -3.92 16.98
N ALA A 346 -4.82 -3.35 15.78
CA ALA A 346 -3.89 -3.69 14.70
C ALA A 346 -3.46 -2.42 13.96
N HIS A 347 -2.23 -2.39 13.47
CA HIS A 347 -1.67 -1.22 12.78
C HIS A 347 -2.17 -1.03 11.35
N ASP A 348 -2.88 -2.00 10.76
CA ASP A 348 -3.16 -2.04 9.33
C ASP A 348 -3.69 -0.71 8.77
N TYR A 349 -4.81 -0.22 9.29
CA TYR A 349 -5.40 1.04 8.82
C TYR A 349 -4.93 2.26 9.61
N GLU A 350 -4.50 2.11 10.87
CA GLU A 350 -3.86 3.19 11.63
C GLU A 350 -2.62 3.71 10.90
N TYR A 351 -1.66 2.82 10.63
CA TYR A 351 -0.41 3.16 9.97
C TYR A 351 -0.68 3.75 8.58
N THR A 352 -1.52 3.07 7.79
CA THR A 352 -1.79 3.46 6.40
C THR A 352 -2.46 4.83 6.32
N THR A 353 -3.44 5.11 7.20
CA THR A 353 -4.10 6.42 7.29
C THR A 353 -3.09 7.53 7.57
N ARG A 354 -2.24 7.30 8.58
CA ARG A 354 -1.23 8.29 8.98
C ARG A 354 -0.15 8.49 7.92
N ALA A 355 0.26 7.42 7.23
CA ALA A 355 1.23 7.47 6.15
C ALA A 355 0.75 8.31 4.95
N LEU A 356 -0.57 8.46 4.81
CA LEU A 356 -1.22 9.32 3.82
C LEU A 356 -1.46 10.76 4.32
N GLY A 357 -1.04 11.10 5.54
CA GLY A 357 -1.25 12.43 6.12
C GLY A 357 -2.66 12.67 6.65
N MET A 358 -3.45 11.61 6.86
CA MET A 358 -4.79 11.67 7.46
C MET A 358 -4.73 11.33 8.96
N VAL A 359 -5.81 11.64 9.68
CA VAL A 359 -5.93 11.30 11.11
C VAL A 359 -6.68 9.97 11.27
N HIS A 360 -6.17 9.10 12.14
CA HIS A 360 -6.84 7.84 12.51
C HIS A 360 -7.35 7.91 13.95
N TYR A 361 -8.54 7.38 14.18
CA TYR A 361 -9.08 7.09 15.51
C TYR A 361 -9.49 5.64 15.58
N GLY A 362 -9.00 4.92 16.60
CA GLY A 362 -9.53 3.60 16.95
C GLY A 362 -10.55 3.72 18.07
N PHE A 363 -11.61 2.92 18.03
CA PHE A 363 -12.65 2.89 19.06
C PHE A 363 -12.69 1.54 19.77
N TRP A 364 -12.85 1.62 21.09
CA TRP A 364 -13.32 0.55 21.97
C TRP A 364 -14.64 1.01 22.61
N ASN A 365 -15.76 0.57 22.05
CA ASN A 365 -17.09 0.99 22.50
C ASN A 365 -17.30 2.53 22.45
N ASP A 366 -17.26 3.19 23.60
CA ASP A 366 -17.48 4.63 23.81
C ASP A 366 -16.18 5.44 23.91
N ARG A 367 -15.04 4.75 24.00
CA ARG A 367 -13.72 5.37 24.11
C ARG A 367 -12.99 5.27 22.80
N HIS A 368 -12.28 6.34 22.44
CA HIS A 368 -11.39 6.35 21.29
C HIS A 368 -9.95 6.61 21.70
N PHE A 369 -9.03 6.23 20.83
CA PHE A 369 -7.61 6.49 20.93
C PHE A 369 -7.08 6.94 19.58
N THR A 370 -6.01 7.73 19.59
CA THR A 370 -5.33 8.23 18.41
C THR A 370 -3.86 8.42 18.74
N ARG A 371 -3.01 8.65 17.73
CA ARG A 371 -1.58 8.90 17.93
C ARG A 371 -1.37 10.22 18.71
N PRO A 372 -0.42 10.31 19.66
CA PRO A 372 0.63 9.34 20.02
C PRO A 372 0.17 8.14 20.86
N ASP A 373 -1.04 8.18 21.41
CA ASP A 373 -1.54 7.26 22.43
C ASP A 373 -2.29 6.05 21.84
N VAL A 374 -1.64 5.33 20.92
CA VAL A 374 -2.20 4.09 20.34
C VAL A 374 -1.86 2.86 21.22
N PRO A 375 -2.79 1.90 21.40
CA PRO A 375 -2.50 0.64 22.09
C PRO A 375 -1.41 -0.19 21.40
N LEU A 376 -0.86 -1.17 22.13
CA LEU A 376 -0.05 -2.21 21.51
C LEU A 376 -0.95 -3.18 20.73
N PRO A 377 -0.45 -3.77 19.61
CA PRO A 377 -1.21 -4.76 18.86
C PRO A 377 -1.67 -5.92 19.75
N ALA A 378 -2.96 -6.21 19.70
CA ALA A 378 -3.59 -7.24 20.51
C ALA A 378 -4.81 -7.82 19.79
N TYR A 379 -4.98 -9.14 19.91
CA TYR A 379 -6.02 -9.89 19.22
C TYR A 379 -6.84 -10.70 20.25
N PRO A 380 -7.61 -10.04 21.13
CA PRO A 380 -8.37 -10.72 22.17
C PRO A 380 -9.43 -11.66 21.59
N GLU A 381 -9.97 -12.55 22.42
CA GLU A 381 -11.14 -13.33 22.07
C GLU A 381 -12.29 -12.38 21.66
N GLY A 382 -12.95 -12.67 20.53
CA GLY A 382 -13.95 -11.79 19.95
C GLY A 382 -13.40 -10.75 18.95
N PHE A 383 -12.07 -10.56 18.85
CA PHE A 383 -11.48 -9.61 17.89
C PHE A 383 -11.95 -9.89 16.45
N GLN A 384 -11.96 -11.15 16.01
CA GLN A 384 -12.46 -11.54 14.69
C GLN A 384 -13.97 -11.86 14.67
N GLY A 385 -14.67 -11.66 15.79
CA GLY A 385 -16.05 -12.07 16.05
C GLY A 385 -17.11 -11.17 15.43
N ASN A 386 -18.37 -11.40 15.79
CA ASN A 386 -19.54 -10.69 15.24
C ASN A 386 -20.27 -9.79 16.24
N GLU A 387 -19.69 -9.63 17.43
CA GLU A 387 -20.31 -8.94 18.57
C GLU A 387 -19.49 -7.73 19.00
N ILE A 388 -18.92 -7.00 18.03
CA ILE A 388 -18.06 -5.84 18.32
C ILE A 388 -18.94 -4.68 18.80
N PRO A 389 -18.73 -4.17 20.03
CA PRO A 389 -19.53 -3.10 20.57
C PRO A 389 -19.09 -1.72 20.04
N ILE A 390 -20.05 -0.81 19.87
CA ILE A 390 -19.77 0.60 19.56
C ILE A 390 -20.85 1.52 20.14
N ASP A 391 -20.44 2.64 20.74
CA ASP A 391 -21.36 3.72 21.09
C ASP A 391 -21.48 4.69 19.91
N GLY A 392 -22.59 4.60 19.18
CA GLY A 392 -22.88 5.45 18.02
C GLY A 392 -22.88 6.95 18.34
N ALA A 393 -23.29 7.35 19.55
CA ALA A 393 -23.32 8.76 19.94
C ALA A 393 -21.91 9.29 20.22
N ALA A 394 -21.02 8.45 20.78
CA ALA A 394 -19.61 8.80 20.93
C ALA A 394 -18.91 9.01 19.58
N VAL A 395 -19.19 8.14 18.60
CA VAL A 395 -18.68 8.29 17.23
C VAL A 395 -19.20 9.59 16.60
N ALA A 396 -20.51 9.86 16.67
CA ALA A 396 -21.10 11.05 16.07
C ALA A 396 -20.58 12.37 16.69
N ARG A 397 -20.33 12.39 18.01
CA ARG A 397 -19.67 13.53 18.67
C ARG A 397 -18.28 13.80 18.08
N LEU A 398 -17.44 12.77 17.96
CA LEU A 398 -16.11 12.92 17.39
C LEU A 398 -16.17 13.34 15.91
N VAL A 399 -17.12 12.82 15.13
CA VAL A 399 -17.36 13.26 13.75
C VAL A 399 -17.62 14.76 13.70
N ARG A 400 -18.50 15.27 14.56
CA ARG A 400 -18.81 16.70 14.63
C ARG A 400 -17.56 17.50 14.99
N GLU A 401 -16.84 17.11 16.05
CA GLU A 401 -15.59 17.76 16.48
C GLU A 401 -14.56 17.85 15.33
N ARG A 402 -14.36 16.75 14.59
CA ARG A 402 -13.41 16.72 13.47
C ARG A 402 -13.80 17.62 12.30
N LEU A 403 -15.10 17.79 12.07
CA LEU A 403 -15.59 18.64 10.99
C LEU A 403 -15.68 20.12 11.38
N THR A 404 -15.80 20.45 12.67
CA THR A 404 -15.82 21.84 13.18
C THR A 404 -14.43 22.40 13.46
N LEU A 405 -13.49 21.60 14.00
CA LEU A 405 -12.13 22.06 14.36
C LEU A 405 -11.33 22.66 13.20
N ALA A 406 -11.73 22.37 11.95
CA ALA A 406 -11.09 22.90 10.76
C ALA A 406 -11.89 24.05 10.12
N GLU A 407 -13.08 24.39 10.60
CA GLU A 407 -13.75 25.64 10.22
C GLU A 407 -13.07 26.82 10.93
N GLU A 408 -12.70 26.66 12.20
CA GLU A 408 -12.02 27.69 13.02
C GLU A 408 -10.55 27.96 12.63
N MET A 409 -9.94 27.13 11.79
CA MET A 409 -8.57 27.33 11.30
C MET A 409 -8.50 28.00 9.92
N ASP A 410 -9.63 28.02 9.21
CA ASP A 410 -9.77 28.62 7.87
C ASP A 410 -10.38 30.04 7.92
N ASP A 411 -10.79 30.51 9.11
CA ASP A 411 -11.09 31.91 9.49
C ASP A 411 -9.86 32.60 10.11
#